data_AF-A0A433PIK7-F1
#
_entry.id   AF-A0A433PIK7-F1
#
_cell.length_a   1.000
_cell.length_b   1.000
_cell.length_c   1.000
_cell.angle_alpha   90.00
_cell.angle_beta   90.00
_cell.angle_gamma   90.00
#
_symmetry.space_group_name_H-M   'P 1'
#
loop_
_entity.id
_entity.type
_entity.pdbx_description
1 polymer ?
#
loop_
_entity_poly.entity_id
_entity_poly.type
_entity_poly.pdbx_seq_one_letter_code
_entity_poly.pdbx_strand_id
1 'polypeptide(L)'
;MTRDDDVEVPNIDSPYTSDITLVQHLLKTNSDLSEDYIVKNWLQEIAPPAYPVETRKGYWFYTKRSIKDQKTRSFLQSQSDTIVTEVDPDAPTRQRKNLELDDAVYERNLTKTLFEYIRRGRIDDAIDLCIESDQPWRAASLRGGHLHHDPSLS
;
A
#
# COMPACT_ATOMS: atom_id res chain seq x y z
N MET A 1 43.03 1.49 24.44
CA MET A 1 42.47 0.55 23.44
C MET A 1 41.41 -0.26 24.16
N THR A 2 40.34 0.44 24.52
CA THR A 2 39.17 -0.10 25.23
C THR A 2 38.28 -0.76 24.19
N ARG A 3 37.87 -2.00 24.46
CA ARG A 3 36.94 -2.75 23.63
C ARG A 3 35.57 -2.09 23.72
N ASP A 4 35.19 -1.34 22.70
CA ASP A 4 33.82 -0.94 22.44
C ASP A 4 33.15 -2.12 21.73
N ASP A 5 32.61 -3.10 22.48
CA ASP A 5 31.73 -4.15 21.93
C ASP A 5 30.96 -4.86 23.07
N ASP A 6 30.37 -4.10 23.98
CA ASP A 6 29.21 -4.60 24.75
C ASP A 6 27.94 -4.13 24.03
N VAL A 7 27.73 -4.66 22.82
CA VAL A 7 26.42 -4.53 22.15
C VAL A 7 25.49 -5.50 22.87
N GLU A 8 24.54 -4.96 23.64
CA GLU A 8 23.45 -5.75 24.21
C GLU A 8 22.84 -6.62 23.11
N VAL A 9 23.06 -7.92 23.22
CA VAL A 9 22.44 -8.88 22.31
C VAL A 9 20.96 -8.89 22.67
N PRO A 10 20.06 -8.48 21.77
CA PRO A 10 18.64 -8.43 22.08
C PRO A 10 18.18 -9.82 22.53
N ASN A 11 17.42 -9.89 23.61
CA ASN A 11 16.83 -11.13 24.09
C ASN A 11 15.72 -11.57 23.13
N ILE A 12 16.12 -12.21 22.03
CA ILE A 12 15.26 -12.69 20.95
C ILE A 12 14.16 -13.67 21.42
N ASP A 13 14.34 -14.30 22.59
CA ASP A 13 13.37 -15.23 23.17
C ASP A 13 12.29 -14.53 24.01
N SER A 14 12.40 -13.22 24.22
CA SER A 14 11.40 -12.43 24.93
C SER A 14 10.17 -12.19 24.04
N PRO A 15 8.93 -12.40 24.56
CA PRO A 15 7.70 -12.12 23.83
C PRO A 15 7.46 -10.62 23.57
N TYR A 16 8.29 -9.75 24.15
CA TYR A 16 8.24 -8.30 23.99
C TYR A 16 9.23 -7.78 22.94
N THR A 17 9.92 -8.66 22.23
CA THR A 17 10.87 -8.26 21.18
C THR A 17 10.12 -7.76 19.97
N SER A 18 10.44 -6.55 19.50
CA SER A 18 9.83 -5.99 18.30
C SER A 18 10.29 -6.71 17.02
N ASP A 19 9.43 -6.74 15.99
CA ASP A 19 9.74 -7.40 14.71
C ASP A 19 11.01 -6.82 14.06
N ILE A 20 11.21 -5.51 14.17
CA ILE A 20 12.41 -4.86 13.62
C ILE A 20 13.69 -5.36 14.29
N THR A 21 13.67 -5.57 15.61
CA THR A 21 14.81 -6.10 16.36
C THR A 21 15.14 -7.53 15.91
N LEU A 22 14.11 -8.37 15.71
CA LEU A 22 14.27 -9.73 15.21
C LEU A 22 14.88 -9.74 13.80
N VAL A 23 14.36 -8.91 12.89
CA VAL A 23 14.88 -8.81 11.50
C VAL A 23 16.32 -8.29 11.49
N GLN A 24 16.64 -7.29 12.30
CA GLN A 24 18.01 -6.79 12.43
C GLN A 24 18.97 -7.86 12.96
N HIS A 25 18.54 -8.66 13.94
CA HIS A 25 19.33 -9.77 14.45
C HIS A 25 19.56 -10.83 13.36
N LEU A 26 18.52 -11.22 12.62
CA LEU A 26 18.63 -12.19 11.53
C LEU A 26 19.58 -11.71 10.43
N LEU A 27 19.52 -10.43 10.05
CA LEU A 27 20.43 -9.84 9.05
C LEU A 27 21.89 -9.82 9.53
N LYS A 28 22.14 -9.73 10.85
CA LYS A 28 23.50 -9.79 11.42
C LYS A 28 24.03 -11.22 11.52
N THR A 29 23.15 -12.18 11.85
CA THR A 29 23.54 -13.57 12.13
C THR A 29 23.60 -14.43 10.88
N ASN A 30 22.78 -14.15 9.86
CA ASN A 30 22.69 -14.95 8.63
C ASN A 30 23.29 -14.21 7.42
N SER A 31 24.44 -14.69 6.95
CA SER A 31 25.16 -14.11 5.80
C SER A 31 24.33 -14.16 4.51
N ASP A 32 23.72 -15.30 4.19
CA ASP A 32 22.95 -15.47 2.95
C ASP A 32 21.79 -14.46 2.87
N LEU A 33 21.06 -14.29 3.98
CA LEU A 33 19.99 -13.30 4.08
C LEU A 33 20.50 -11.86 3.95
N SER A 34 21.68 -11.58 4.51
CA SER A 34 22.30 -10.26 4.40
C SER A 34 22.70 -9.94 2.95
N GLU A 35 23.20 -10.93 2.21
CA GLU A 35 23.56 -10.80 0.79
C GLU A 35 22.30 -10.57 -0.06
N ASP A 36 21.25 -11.36 0.13
CA ASP A 36 19.96 -11.16 -0.53
C ASP A 36 19.37 -9.78 -0.25
N TYR A 37 19.47 -9.30 0.99
CA TYR A 37 19.00 -7.97 1.38
C TYR A 37 19.78 -6.86 0.68
N ILE A 38 21.11 -6.99 0.54
CA ILE A 38 21.94 -6.04 -0.20
C ILE A 38 21.54 -6.02 -1.68
N VAL A 39 21.38 -7.19 -2.31
CA VAL A 39 20.95 -7.30 -3.71
C VAL A 39 19.56 -6.68 -3.89
N LYS A 40 18.62 -6.95 -2.99
CA LYS A 40 17.28 -6.36 -3.00
C LYS A 40 17.33 -4.84 -2.96
N ASN A 41 18.12 -4.25 -2.05
CA ASN A 41 18.23 -2.79 -1.94
C ASN A 41 18.90 -2.18 -3.17
N TRP A 42 19.95 -2.81 -3.69
CA TRP A 42 20.57 -2.39 -4.96
C TRP A 42 19.55 -2.39 -6.11
N LEU A 43 18.73 -3.44 -6.24
CA LEU A 43 17.66 -3.51 -7.24
C LEU A 43 16.61 -2.41 -7.08
N GLN A 44 16.33 -1.97 -5.85
CA GLN A 44 15.43 -0.86 -5.55
C GLN A 44 16.03 0.49 -6.00
N GLU A 45 17.33 0.68 -5.77
CA GLU A 45 18.06 1.90 -6.14
C GLU A 45 18.22 2.07 -7.65
N ILE A 46 18.51 0.99 -8.38
CA ILE A 46 18.71 1.03 -9.85
C ILE A 46 17.40 0.95 -10.64
N ALA A 47 16.25 0.92 -9.97
CA ALA A 47 14.97 0.81 -10.65
C ALA A 47 14.80 1.97 -11.65
N PRO A 48 14.28 1.72 -12.87
CA PRO A 48 14.08 2.76 -13.87
C PRO A 48 13.24 3.94 -13.33
N PRO A 49 13.33 5.15 -13.90
CA PRO A 49 12.43 6.23 -13.52
C PRO A 49 10.98 5.84 -13.79
N ALA A 50 10.08 6.16 -12.86
CA ALA A 50 8.65 6.03 -13.02
C ALA A 50 7.99 7.41 -12.96
N TYR A 51 6.89 7.55 -13.68
CA TYR A 51 6.08 8.76 -13.71
C TYR A 51 4.82 8.51 -12.89
N PRO A 52 4.68 9.12 -11.71
CA PRO A 52 3.51 8.92 -10.88
C PRO A 52 2.28 9.55 -11.53
N VAL A 53 1.12 8.91 -11.31
CA VAL A 53 -0.17 9.51 -11.68
C VAL A 53 -0.41 10.79 -10.87
N GLU A 54 -1.04 11.78 -11.49
CA GLU A 54 -1.49 12.99 -10.80
C GLU A 54 -2.54 12.64 -9.74
N THR A 55 -2.47 13.30 -8.59
CA THR A 55 -3.43 13.07 -7.52
C THR A 55 -4.77 13.69 -7.86
N ARG A 56 -5.83 12.91 -7.69
CA ARG A 56 -7.21 13.34 -7.91
C ARG A 56 -7.98 13.27 -6.61
N LYS A 57 -8.61 14.39 -6.25
CA LYS A 57 -9.57 14.45 -5.14
C LYS A 57 -10.91 13.84 -5.53
N GLY A 58 -11.51 13.14 -4.57
CA GLY A 58 -12.80 12.46 -4.70
C GLY A 58 -12.66 11.00 -5.12
N TYR A 59 -12.77 10.10 -4.14
CA TYR A 59 -12.84 8.66 -4.38
C TYR A 59 -14.03 8.29 -5.28
N TRP A 60 -13.72 7.66 -6.42
CA TRP A 60 -14.67 7.21 -7.45
C TRP A 60 -15.77 8.24 -7.77
N PHE A 61 -15.35 9.48 -8.01
CA PHE A 61 -16.27 10.61 -8.18
C PHE A 61 -17.30 10.38 -9.29
N TYR A 62 -16.91 9.83 -10.44
CA TYR A 62 -17.84 9.59 -11.56
C TYR A 62 -18.78 8.42 -11.25
N THR A 63 -18.26 7.34 -10.69
CA THR A 63 -19.04 6.16 -10.28
C THR A 63 -20.07 6.54 -9.22
N LYS A 64 -19.66 7.32 -8.20
CA LYS A 64 -20.56 7.83 -7.16
C LYS A 64 -21.68 8.69 -7.74
N ARG A 65 -21.39 9.49 -8.78
CA ARG A 65 -22.40 10.27 -9.49
C ARG A 65 -23.34 9.36 -10.28
N SER A 66 -22.82 8.37 -11.00
CA SER A 66 -23.59 7.37 -11.75
C SER A 66 -24.57 6.62 -10.84
N ILE A 67 -24.12 6.18 -9.65
CA ILE A 67 -24.97 5.54 -8.63
C ILE A 67 -26.13 6.45 -8.20
N LYS A 68 -25.87 7.74 -7.98
CA LYS A 68 -26.91 8.70 -7.58
C LYS A 68 -27.94 8.93 -8.69
N ASP A 69 -27.46 9.07 -9.92
CA ASP A 69 -28.31 9.29 -11.10
C ASP A 69 -29.19 8.06 -11.38
N GLN A 70 -28.66 6.84 -11.19
CA GLN A 70 -29.43 5.61 -11.28
C GLN A 70 -30.54 5.52 -10.22
N LYS A 71 -30.27 5.95 -8.98
CA LYS A 71 -31.28 5.99 -7.91
C LYS A 71 -32.41 6.99 -8.18
N THR A 72 -32.13 8.07 -8.91
CA THR A 72 -33.17 9.05 -9.30
C THR A 72 -33.94 8.60 -10.54
N ARG A 73 -33.28 7.93 -11.50
CA ARG A 73 -33.90 7.42 -12.73
C ARG A 73 -34.65 6.10 -12.57
N SER A 74 -34.40 5.34 -11.50
CA SER A 74 -35.08 4.06 -11.23
C SER A 74 -36.61 4.17 -11.14
N PHE A 75 -37.15 5.38 -10.97
CA PHE A 75 -38.59 5.63 -11.00
C PHE A 75 -39.19 5.60 -12.42
N LEU A 76 -38.38 5.62 -13.49
CA LEU A 76 -38.85 5.80 -14.87
C LEU A 76 -38.27 4.80 -15.90
N GLN A 77 -37.18 4.07 -15.63
CA GLN A 77 -36.57 3.17 -16.62
C GLN A 77 -35.74 2.02 -16.03
N SER A 78 -35.55 0.94 -16.81
CA SER A 78 -34.75 -0.24 -16.44
C SER A 78 -33.29 0.14 -16.14
N GLN A 79 -32.79 -0.26 -14.98
CA GLN A 79 -31.42 0.01 -14.53
C GLN A 79 -30.37 -0.53 -15.50
N SER A 80 -29.33 0.26 -15.78
CA SER A 80 -28.11 -0.27 -16.40
C SER A 80 -27.35 -1.12 -15.37
N ASP A 81 -27.39 -2.44 -15.51
CA ASP A 81 -26.88 -3.39 -14.52
C ASP A 81 -25.34 -3.55 -14.52
N THR A 82 -24.62 -2.69 -15.23
CA THR A 82 -23.18 -2.84 -15.50
C THR A 82 -22.26 -2.10 -14.53
N ILE A 83 -22.74 -1.03 -13.90
CA ILE A 83 -21.97 -0.20 -12.96
C ILE A 83 -22.30 -0.60 -11.52
N VAL A 84 -21.28 -0.58 -10.66
CA VAL A 84 -21.44 -0.87 -9.22
C VAL A 84 -22.49 0.03 -8.58
N THR A 85 -23.20 -0.49 -7.58
CA THR A 85 -24.26 0.25 -6.86
C THR A 85 -23.81 0.84 -5.53
N GLU A 86 -22.63 0.43 -5.06
CA GLU A 86 -22.03 0.78 -3.76
C GLU A 86 -20.60 1.29 -3.96
N VAL A 87 -20.04 1.93 -2.94
CA VAL A 87 -18.74 2.66 -3.00
C VAL A 87 -17.73 2.09 -1.99
N ASP A 88 -17.99 0.92 -1.42
CA ASP A 88 -16.97 0.16 -0.70
C ASP A 88 -15.90 -0.37 -1.68
N PRO A 89 -14.63 -0.52 -1.23
CA PRO A 89 -13.54 -0.92 -2.10
C PRO A 89 -13.70 -2.32 -2.71
N ASP A 90 -14.46 -3.22 -2.07
CA ASP A 90 -14.75 -4.56 -2.56
C ASP A 90 -15.98 -4.64 -3.47
N ALA A 91 -16.75 -3.56 -3.63
CA ALA A 91 -17.97 -3.53 -4.44
C ALA A 91 -17.77 -4.06 -5.87
N PRO A 92 -16.72 -3.69 -6.64
CA PRO A 92 -16.52 -4.21 -7.99
C PRO A 92 -16.36 -5.73 -8.02
N THR A 93 -15.62 -6.29 -7.06
CA THR A 93 -15.37 -7.74 -6.94
C THR A 93 -16.61 -8.48 -6.47
N ARG A 94 -17.26 -7.98 -5.42
CA ARG A 94 -18.44 -8.60 -4.80
C ARG A 94 -19.64 -8.59 -5.73
N GLN A 95 -19.88 -7.47 -6.42
CA GLN A 95 -21.01 -7.31 -7.33
C GLN A 95 -20.70 -7.83 -8.75
N ARG A 96 -19.42 -8.04 -9.09
CA ARG A 96 -18.94 -8.37 -10.45
C ARG A 96 -19.38 -7.31 -11.48
N LYS A 97 -19.29 -6.05 -11.08
CA LYS A 97 -19.67 -4.88 -11.87
C LYS A 97 -18.49 -3.95 -12.02
N ASN A 98 -18.56 -3.08 -13.02
CA ASN A 98 -17.48 -2.17 -13.35
C ASN A 98 -17.65 -0.82 -12.65
N LEU A 99 -16.53 -0.10 -12.52
CA LEU A 99 -16.55 1.33 -12.25
C LEU A 99 -16.89 2.09 -13.52
N GLU A 100 -17.19 3.38 -13.39
CA GLU A 100 -17.21 4.28 -14.55
C GLU A 100 -15.84 4.31 -15.24
N LEU A 101 -15.82 4.51 -16.55
CA LEU A 101 -14.61 4.34 -17.38
C LEU A 101 -13.44 5.19 -16.87
N ASP A 102 -13.68 6.47 -16.58
CA ASP A 102 -12.66 7.41 -16.13
C ASP A 102 -12.09 7.00 -14.76
N ASP A 103 -12.94 6.53 -13.85
CA ASP A 103 -12.51 6.04 -12.54
C ASP A 103 -11.73 4.73 -12.68
N ALA A 104 -12.16 3.81 -13.56
CA ALA A 104 -11.46 2.55 -13.83
C ALA A 104 -10.06 2.78 -14.43
N VAL A 105 -9.93 3.75 -15.33
CA VAL A 105 -8.63 4.14 -15.91
C VAL A 105 -7.74 4.77 -14.84
N TYR A 106 -8.28 5.66 -14.01
CA TYR A 106 -7.54 6.26 -12.90
C TYR A 106 -7.05 5.19 -11.92
N GLU A 107 -7.92 4.27 -11.48
CA GLU A 107 -7.56 3.16 -10.59
C GLU A 107 -6.41 2.34 -11.14
N ARG A 108 -6.44 1.97 -12.43
CA ARG A 108 -5.36 1.20 -13.07
C ARG A 108 -4.03 1.95 -13.01
N ASN A 109 -4.02 3.24 -13.31
CA ASN A 109 -2.82 4.06 -13.30
C ASN A 109 -2.30 4.31 -11.87
N LEU A 110 -3.21 4.49 -10.91
CA LEU A 110 -2.89 4.61 -9.50
C LEU A 110 -2.25 3.32 -8.97
N THR A 111 -2.87 2.15 -9.20
CA THR A 111 -2.29 0.86 -8.77
C THR A 111 -0.92 0.62 -9.40
N LYS A 112 -0.72 0.98 -10.67
CA LYS A 112 0.59 0.92 -11.31
C LYS A 112 1.61 1.81 -10.58
N THR A 113 1.24 3.06 -10.28
CA THR A 113 2.12 3.99 -9.54
C THR A 113 2.48 3.47 -8.16
N LEU A 114 1.50 2.92 -7.42
CA LEU A 114 1.73 2.32 -6.10
C LEU A 114 2.70 1.13 -6.18
N PHE A 115 2.53 0.26 -7.17
CA PHE A 115 3.46 -0.85 -7.40
C PHE A 115 4.88 -0.33 -7.69
N GLU A 116 5.02 0.72 -8.50
CA GLU A 116 6.32 1.32 -8.78
C GLU A 116 6.97 1.87 -7.49
N TYR A 117 6.23 2.57 -6.62
CA TYR A 117 6.78 3.03 -5.34
C TYR A 117 7.23 1.87 -4.45
N ILE A 118 6.41 0.83 -4.30
CA ILE A 118 6.75 -0.35 -3.50
C ILE A 118 7.99 -1.06 -4.07
N ARG A 119 8.07 -1.20 -5.40
CA ARG A 119 9.21 -1.81 -6.09
C ARG A 119 10.52 -1.05 -5.84
N ARG A 120 10.46 0.24 -5.53
CA ARG A 120 11.60 1.11 -5.18
C ARG A 120 11.90 1.18 -3.68
N GLY A 121 11.18 0.41 -2.86
CA GLY A 121 11.29 0.50 -1.40
C GLY A 121 10.67 1.77 -0.80
N ARG A 122 9.94 2.55 -1.61
CA ARG A 122 9.31 3.83 -1.24
C ARG A 122 7.88 3.60 -0.74
N ILE A 123 7.71 2.78 0.29
CA ILE A 123 6.38 2.42 0.80
C ILE A 123 5.65 3.63 1.41
N ASP A 124 6.37 4.53 2.07
CA ASP A 124 5.81 5.74 2.68
C ASP A 124 5.19 6.66 1.61
N ASP A 125 5.89 6.88 0.49
CA ASP A 125 5.35 7.66 -0.62
C ASP A 125 4.09 7.02 -1.25
N ALA A 126 4.02 5.67 -1.26
CA ALA A 126 2.82 4.96 -1.71
C ALA A 126 1.64 5.16 -0.75
N ILE A 127 1.90 5.20 0.56
CA ILE A 127 0.90 5.49 1.60
C ILE A 127 0.40 6.93 1.46
N ASP A 128 1.30 7.89 1.30
CA ASP A 128 0.95 9.31 1.12
C ASP A 128 0.11 9.51 -0.15
N LEU A 129 0.50 8.90 -1.27
CA LEU A 129 -0.27 8.95 -2.51
C LEU A 129 -1.70 8.40 -2.34
N CYS A 130 -1.87 7.34 -1.54
CA CYS A 130 -3.20 6.81 -1.22
C CYS A 130 -4.04 7.80 -0.41
N ILE A 131 -3.45 8.47 0.58
CA ILE A 131 -4.13 9.49 1.40
C ILE A 131 -4.51 10.69 0.53
N GLU A 132 -3.59 11.17 -0.29
CA GLU A 132 -3.81 12.31 -1.18
C GLU A 132 -4.91 12.03 -2.22
N SER A 133 -5.06 10.77 -2.65
CA SER A 133 -6.11 10.31 -3.57
C SER A 133 -7.45 9.96 -2.89
N ASP A 134 -7.63 10.30 -1.62
CA ASP A 134 -8.81 9.97 -0.80
C ASP A 134 -9.08 8.44 -0.70
N GLN A 135 -8.02 7.62 -0.65
CA GLN A 135 -8.06 6.16 -0.46
C GLN A 135 -7.36 5.72 0.84
N PRO A 136 -7.79 6.23 2.02
CA PRO A 136 -7.15 5.90 3.30
C PRO A 136 -7.24 4.41 3.66
N TRP A 137 -8.25 3.70 3.14
CA TRP A 137 -8.36 2.24 3.31
C TRP A 137 -7.17 1.50 2.68
N ARG A 138 -6.71 1.96 1.51
CA ARG A 138 -5.57 1.38 0.80
C ARG A 138 -4.26 1.72 1.50
N ALA A 139 -4.14 2.95 2.00
CA ALA A 139 -3.04 3.37 2.86
C ALA A 139 -2.92 2.47 4.11
N ALA A 140 -4.05 2.17 4.76
CA ALA A 140 -4.09 1.26 5.90
C ALA A 140 -3.64 -0.16 5.54
N SER A 141 -4.05 -0.68 4.38
CA SER A 141 -3.57 -1.99 3.89
C SER A 141 -2.07 -2.00 3.61
N LEU A 142 -1.52 -0.92 3.03
CA LEU A 142 -0.08 -0.81 2.77
C LEU A 142 0.74 -0.69 4.05
N ARG A 143 0.22 -0.03 5.09
CA ARG A 143 0.91 0.11 6.38
C ARG A 143 1.21 -1.23 7.05
N GLY A 144 0.45 -2.28 6.75
CA GLY A 144 0.76 -3.64 7.22
C GLY A 144 2.09 -4.20 6.69
N GLY A 145 2.73 -3.54 5.72
CA GLY A 145 4.07 -3.88 5.26
C GLY A 145 5.21 -3.35 6.15
N HIS A 146 4.93 -2.46 7.11
CA HIS A 146 5.93 -2.04 8.08
C HIS A 146 6.07 -3.08 9.19
N LEU A 147 7.32 -3.32 9.58
CA LEU A 147 7.63 -4.14 10.75
C LEU A 147 7.15 -3.42 12.02
N HIS A 148 6.60 -4.17 12.96
CA HIS A 148 6.27 -3.63 14.26
C HIS A 148 7.55 -3.12 14.96
N HIS A 149 7.48 -1.89 15.47
CA HIS A 149 8.54 -1.24 16.22
C HIS A 149 7.92 -0.54 17.43
N ASP A 150 8.46 -0.84 18.61
CA ASP A 150 8.10 -0.18 19.86
C ASP A 150 9.35 0.48 20.45
N PRO A 151 9.46 1.83 20.39
CA PRO A 151 10.61 2.56 20.92
C PRO A 151 10.79 2.43 22.43
N SER A 152 9.76 1.98 23.16
CA SER A 152 9.81 1.79 24.61
C SER A 152 10.40 0.44 25.02
N LEU A 153 10.54 -0.49 24.07
CA LEU A 153 11.04 -1.85 24.28
C LEU A 153 12.41 -2.10 23.61
N SER A 154 12.93 -1.10 22.88
CA SER A 154 14.19 -1.15 22.12
C SER A 154 15.33 -0.43 22.80
#